data_AF-A0A432XZE9-F1
#
_entry.id   AF-A0A432XZE9-F1
#
_cell.length_a   1.000
_cell.length_b   1.000
_cell.length_c   1.000
_cell.angle_alpha   90.00
_cell.angle_beta   90.00
_cell.angle_gamma   90.00
#
_symmetry.space_group_name_H-M   'P 1'
#
loop_
_entity.id
_entity.type
_entity.pdbx_description
1 polymer ?
#
loop_
_entity_poly.entity_id
_entity_poly.type
_entity_poly.pdbx_seq_one_letter_code
_entity_poly.pdbx_strand_id
1 'polypeptide(L)'
;MNHRYGYILFELVVALSLLAGLMLMSQQWFARQQAVAERSSWEVEAQSFITAIERFWLSERRVPSPLSELVTKGYIADIWRPWGAPWQLEAQNNLLRLQTQAPTVGDANWLARQVAGASTTADNQVQLHIWQPIGLALRERYLHRVADPLAPEYSAMASDLDMNGFNIRNVATLHTRYLLGTQATIEQAELANLRSTEVDTTRFSADEAIIAGYDVGAVIQRLQLLEQKWQACRAQGGCQ
;
A
#
# COMPACT_ATOMS: atom_id res chain seq x y z
N MET A 1 28.41 30.15 85.51
CA MET A 1 28.53 30.69 84.14
C MET A 1 28.45 29.60 83.04
N ASN A 2 27.71 28.49 83.23
CA ASN A 2 27.68 27.36 82.27
C ASN A 2 26.39 27.23 81.43
N HIS A 3 25.39 28.11 81.56
CA HIS A 3 24.12 27.98 80.83
C HIS A 3 24.12 28.53 79.40
N ARG A 4 25.10 29.36 78.99
CA ARG A 4 25.12 29.93 77.63
C ARG A 4 25.59 28.94 76.56
N TYR A 5 26.45 27.99 76.91
CA TYR A 5 26.98 27.00 75.96
C TYR A 5 25.96 25.94 75.55
N GLY A 6 25.02 25.56 76.44
CA GLY A 6 23.97 24.60 76.10
C GLY A 6 22.95 25.13 75.10
N TYR A 7 22.65 26.43 75.14
CA TYR A 7 21.70 27.07 74.22
C TYR A 7 22.27 27.16 72.80
N ILE A 8 23.54 27.55 72.65
CA ILE A 8 24.22 27.65 71.34
C ILE A 8 24.30 26.27 70.66
N LEU A 9 24.55 25.22 71.43
CA LEU A 9 24.66 23.86 70.90
C LEU A 9 23.30 23.33 70.44
N PHE A 10 22.22 23.62 71.17
CA PHE A 10 20.86 23.28 70.75
C PHE A 10 20.44 24.04 69.48
N GLU A 11 20.70 25.35 69.42
CA GLU A 11 20.40 26.18 68.25
C GLU A 11 21.14 25.70 66.99
N LEU A 12 22.40 25.30 67.14
CA LEU A 12 23.19 24.73 66.04
C LEU A 12 22.60 23.39 65.54
N VAL A 13 22.19 22.50 66.44
CA VAL A 13 21.59 21.21 66.06
C VAL A 13 20.24 21.43 65.34
N VAL A 14 19.41 22.36 65.84
CA VAL A 14 18.16 22.74 65.17
C VAL A 14 18.44 23.35 63.80
N ALA A 15 19.37 24.28 63.68
CA ALA A 15 19.72 24.89 62.39
C ALA A 15 20.26 23.86 61.38
N LEU A 16 21.13 22.95 61.81
CA LEU A 16 21.67 21.88 60.96
C LEU A 16 20.57 20.91 60.50
N SER A 17 19.65 20.53 61.39
CA SER A 17 18.53 19.65 61.01
C SER A 17 17.57 20.31 60.01
N LEU A 18 17.30 21.61 60.17
CA LEU A 18 16.49 22.37 59.21
C LEU A 18 17.18 22.49 57.84
N LEU A 19 18.49 22.76 57.82
CA LEU A 19 19.28 22.81 56.59
C LEU A 19 19.32 21.45 55.88
N ALA A 20 19.52 20.35 56.62
CA ALA A 20 19.49 19.00 56.05
C ALA A 20 18.12 18.65 55.46
N GLY A 21 17.03 19.01 56.15
CA GLY A 21 15.67 18.82 55.66
C GLY A 21 15.41 19.60 54.37
N LEU A 22 15.82 20.87 54.31
CA LEU A 22 15.66 21.71 53.13
C LEU A 22 16.49 21.19 51.94
N MET A 23 17.70 20.71 52.19
CA MET A 23 18.55 20.10 51.16
C MET A 23 17.90 18.85 50.57
N LEU A 24 17.36 17.95 51.39
CA LEU A 24 16.64 16.75 50.91
C LEU A 24 15.42 17.10 50.07
N MET A 25 14.61 18.08 50.49
CA MET A 25 13.46 18.55 49.70
C MET A 25 13.90 19.15 48.36
N SER A 26 14.96 19.95 48.35
CA SER A 26 15.48 20.55 47.12
C SER A 26 15.98 19.51 46.11
N GLN A 27 16.66 18.46 46.58
CA GLN A 27 17.12 17.36 45.73
C GLN A 27 15.96 16.57 45.14
N GLN A 28 14.93 16.27 45.94
CA GLN A 28 13.74 15.60 45.45
C GLN A 28 12.98 16.44 44.42
N TRP A 29 12.89 17.75 44.64
CA TRP A 29 12.25 18.66 43.69
C TRP A 29 13.03 18.72 42.37
N PHE A 30 14.35 18.86 42.42
CA PHE A 30 15.19 18.89 41.23
C PHE A 30 15.12 17.58 40.44
N ALA A 31 15.17 16.43 41.12
CA ALA A 31 15.03 15.12 40.48
C ALA A 31 13.67 14.96 39.79
N ARG A 32 12.58 15.44 40.41
CA ARG A 32 11.25 15.44 39.79
C ARG A 32 11.19 16.35 38.56
N GLN A 33 11.77 17.54 38.64
CA GLN A 33 11.79 18.48 37.52
C GLN A 33 12.56 17.90 36.32
N GLN A 34 13.71 17.26 36.59
CA GLN A 34 14.51 16.61 35.56
C GLN A 34 13.74 15.45 34.89
N ALA A 35 13.07 14.61 35.68
CA ALA A 35 12.26 13.51 35.14
C ALA A 35 11.07 14.00 34.29
N VAL A 36 10.47 15.13 34.65
CA VAL A 36 9.40 15.76 33.84
C VAL A 36 9.96 16.30 32.52
N ALA A 37 11.12 16.95 32.55
CA ALA A 37 11.77 17.48 31.35
C ALA A 37 12.16 16.36 30.37
N GLU A 38 12.75 15.27 30.87
CA GLU A 38 13.12 14.09 30.07
C GLU A 38 11.88 13.43 29.44
N ARG A 39 10.78 13.31 30.19
CA ARG A 39 9.52 12.80 29.63
C ARG A 39 8.98 13.69 28.52
N SER A 40 9.04 15.01 28.69
CA SER A 40 8.57 15.93 27.65
C SER A 40 9.38 15.82 26.35
N SER A 41 10.69 15.52 26.40
CA SER A 41 11.48 15.32 25.20
C SER A 41 11.11 14.01 24.48
N TRP A 42 10.76 12.95 25.22
CA TRP A 42 10.32 11.69 24.63
C TRP A 42 9.06 11.83 23.79
N GLU A 43 8.11 12.68 24.19
CA GLU A 43 6.89 12.91 23.41
C GLU A 43 7.21 13.57 22.05
N VAL A 44 8.04 14.61 22.07
CA VAL A 44 8.46 15.34 20.85
C VAL A 44 9.27 14.42 19.93
N GLU A 45 10.18 13.64 20.49
CA GLU A 45 11.00 12.70 19.73
C GLU A 45 10.17 11.55 19.15
N ALA A 46 9.19 11.03 19.90
CA ALA A 46 8.25 10.02 19.42
C ALA A 46 7.46 10.51 18.20
N GLN A 47 6.90 11.72 18.29
CA GLN A 47 6.12 12.30 17.21
C GLN A 47 6.98 12.54 15.97
N SER A 48 8.17 13.11 16.15
CA SER A 48 9.14 13.31 15.07
C SER A 48 9.51 11.99 14.38
N PHE A 49 9.75 10.94 15.17
CA PHE A 49 10.12 9.62 14.68
C PHE A 49 8.98 8.96 13.88
N ILE A 50 7.74 9.00 14.38
CA ILE A 50 6.56 8.49 13.65
C ILE A 50 6.38 9.25 12.34
N THR A 51 6.41 10.58 12.37
CA THR A 51 6.26 11.41 11.17
C THR A 51 7.39 11.18 10.16
N ALA A 52 8.60 10.82 10.60
CA ALA A 52 9.68 10.44 9.70
C ALA A 52 9.43 9.09 9.02
N ILE A 53 8.92 8.11 9.76
CA ILE A 53 8.53 6.80 9.20
C ILE A 53 7.41 6.97 8.18
N GLU A 54 6.38 7.75 8.49
CA GLU A 54 5.28 8.04 7.56
C GLU A 54 5.78 8.70 6.28
N ARG A 55 6.69 9.68 6.40
CA ARG A 55 7.32 10.34 5.23
C ARG A 55 8.15 9.37 4.40
N PHE A 56 8.92 8.49 5.04
CA PHE A 56 9.65 7.44 4.33
C PHE A 56 8.67 6.52 3.59
N TRP A 57 7.61 6.08 4.27
CA TRP A 57 6.64 5.18 3.66
C TRP A 57 5.94 5.83 2.47
N LEU A 58 5.52 7.09 2.59
CA LEU A 58 4.91 7.86 1.50
C LEU A 58 5.80 8.00 0.26
N SER A 59 7.09 8.22 0.46
CA SER A 59 8.05 8.52 -0.61
C SER A 59 8.62 7.27 -1.26
N GLU A 60 9.10 6.32 -0.46
CA GLU A 60 9.74 5.09 -0.90
C GLU A 60 8.71 3.97 -1.20
N ARG A 61 7.43 4.21 -0.87
CA ARG A 61 6.29 3.28 -1.06
C ARG A 61 6.49 1.91 -0.39
N ARG A 62 7.31 1.86 0.66
CA ARG A 62 7.56 0.67 1.47
C ARG A 62 7.90 1.08 2.89
N VAL A 63 7.76 0.16 3.83
CA VAL A 63 8.29 0.36 5.20
C VAL A 63 9.82 0.30 5.20
N PRO A 64 10.49 0.98 6.15
CA PRO A 64 11.93 0.86 6.33
C PRO A 64 12.29 -0.55 6.81
N SER A 65 13.33 -1.14 6.23
CA SER A 65 13.86 -2.44 6.64
C SER A 65 15.34 -2.50 6.28
N PRO A 66 16.27 -2.14 7.20
CA PRO A 66 16.09 -1.80 8.63
C PRO A 66 15.76 -0.32 8.93
N LEU A 67 15.50 0.03 10.20
CA LEU A 67 15.27 1.44 10.63
C LEU A 67 16.43 2.40 10.32
N SER A 68 17.66 1.90 10.21
CA SER A 68 18.81 2.75 9.85
C SER A 68 18.71 3.33 8.44
N GLU A 69 17.84 2.79 7.57
CA GLU A 69 17.51 3.41 6.29
C GLU A 69 16.97 4.84 6.47
N LEU A 70 16.22 5.12 7.54
CA LEU A 70 15.72 6.47 7.83
C LEU A 70 16.85 7.48 8.01
N VAL A 71 17.96 7.05 8.63
CA VAL A 71 19.16 7.89 8.84
C VAL A 71 19.93 8.03 7.53
N THR A 72 20.23 6.91 6.87
CA THR A 72 21.01 6.90 5.61
C THR A 72 20.34 7.71 4.50
N LYS A 73 19.01 7.74 4.48
CA LYS A 73 18.21 8.51 3.52
C LYS A 73 17.90 9.94 3.98
N GLY A 74 18.30 10.33 5.19
CA GLY A 74 18.17 11.69 5.69
C GLY A 74 16.77 12.09 6.19
N TYR A 75 15.90 11.13 6.53
CA TYR A 75 14.61 11.42 7.14
C TYR A 75 14.74 11.84 8.61
N ILE A 76 15.74 11.30 9.31
CA ILE A 76 16.10 11.63 10.70
C ILE A 76 17.62 11.67 10.85
N ALA A 77 18.12 12.41 11.85
CA ALA A 77 19.54 12.45 12.16
C ALA A 77 20.01 11.21 12.94
N ASP A 78 19.17 10.71 13.84
CA ASP A 78 19.44 9.52 14.65
C ASP A 78 18.14 8.76 14.93
N ILE A 79 18.27 7.46 15.22
CA ILE A 79 17.16 6.60 15.62
C ILE A 79 16.88 6.87 17.10
N TRP A 80 15.72 7.45 17.37
CA TRP A 80 15.25 7.68 18.73
C TRP A 80 15.13 6.38 19.53
N ARG A 81 15.68 6.37 20.77
CA ARG A 81 15.64 5.24 21.70
C ARG A 81 15.29 5.75 23.11
N PRO A 82 14.00 5.77 23.52
CA PRO A 82 13.57 6.43 24.75
C PRO A 82 14.30 5.95 26.02
N TRP A 83 14.72 4.69 26.03
CA TRP A 83 15.43 4.08 27.17
C TRP A 83 16.73 3.39 26.76
N GLY A 84 17.31 3.78 25.63
CA GLY A 84 18.49 3.12 25.04
C GLY A 84 18.22 1.74 24.43
N ALA A 85 17.05 1.13 24.68
CA ALA A 85 16.65 -0.13 24.08
C ALA A 85 16.35 0.02 22.58
N PRO A 86 16.80 -0.90 21.71
CA PRO A 86 16.55 -0.84 20.28
C PRO A 86 15.09 -1.17 19.94
N TRP A 87 14.59 -0.57 18.86
CA TRP A 87 13.28 -0.91 18.30
C TRP A 87 13.34 -2.21 17.51
N GLN A 88 12.39 -3.10 17.78
CA GLN A 88 12.11 -4.28 16.96
C GLN A 88 11.01 -3.95 15.97
N LEU A 89 11.20 -4.33 14.71
CA LEU A 89 10.26 -4.05 13.63
C LEU A 89 9.49 -5.30 13.24
N GLU A 90 8.19 -5.15 13.13
CA GLU A 90 7.30 -6.17 12.59
C GLU A 90 6.36 -5.48 11.59
N ALA A 91 6.49 -5.81 10.31
CA ALA A 91 5.63 -5.29 9.25
C ALA A 91 4.60 -6.35 8.86
N GLN A 92 3.32 -6.03 8.99
CA GLN A 92 2.22 -6.95 8.67
C GLN A 92 1.02 -6.18 8.12
N ASN A 93 0.45 -6.61 6.99
CA ASN A 93 -0.84 -6.14 6.48
C ASN A 93 -1.06 -4.61 6.55
N ASN A 94 -0.18 -3.83 5.92
CA ASN A 94 -0.25 -2.36 5.87
C ASN A 94 -0.12 -1.68 7.25
N LEU A 95 0.48 -2.38 8.21
CA LEU A 95 0.78 -1.88 9.54
C LEU A 95 2.26 -2.16 9.85
N LEU A 96 2.96 -1.15 10.34
CA LEU A 96 4.28 -1.28 10.92
C LEU A 96 4.13 -1.23 12.45
N ARG A 97 4.53 -2.31 13.13
CA ARG A 97 4.62 -2.36 14.58
C ARG A 97 6.07 -2.19 15.00
N LEU A 98 6.30 -1.22 15.89
CA LEU A 98 7.59 -1.00 16.53
C LEU A 98 7.48 -1.41 17.99
N GLN A 99 8.41 -2.22 18.48
CA GLN A 99 8.40 -2.69 19.87
C GLN A 99 9.70 -2.32 20.57
N THR A 100 9.62 -1.82 21.80
CA THR A 100 10.81 -1.58 22.64
C THR A 100 10.49 -1.80 24.12
N GLN A 101 11.52 -2.13 24.89
CA GLN A 101 11.41 -2.49 26.30
C GLN A 101 11.53 -1.26 27.20
N ALA A 102 10.51 -0.99 28.02
CA ALA A 102 10.58 0.05 29.04
C ALA A 102 11.25 -0.47 30.32
N PRO A 103 11.92 0.42 31.09
CA PRO A 103 12.47 0.08 32.41
C PRO A 103 11.38 -0.33 33.41
N THR A 104 10.22 0.31 33.34
CA THR A 104 9.09 0.05 34.25
C THR A 104 7.75 0.04 33.52
N VAL A 105 6.76 -0.65 34.09
CA VAL A 105 5.35 -0.62 33.66
C VAL A 105 4.85 0.83 33.57
N GLY A 106 5.27 1.68 34.52
CA GLY A 106 4.85 3.06 34.61
C GLY A 106 5.33 3.91 33.43
N ASP A 107 6.58 3.73 33.00
CA ASP A 107 7.14 4.46 31.88
C ASP A 107 6.55 3.98 30.55
N ALA A 108 6.33 2.66 30.40
CA ALA A 108 5.63 2.11 29.25
C ALA A 108 4.23 2.72 29.11
N ASN A 109 3.46 2.70 30.21
CA ASN A 109 2.10 3.24 30.26
C ASN A 109 2.07 4.75 30.03
N TRP A 110 3.06 5.48 30.54
CA TRP A 110 3.14 6.91 30.34
C TRP A 110 3.34 7.24 28.86
N LEU A 111 4.33 6.62 28.20
CA LEU A 111 4.63 6.86 26.79
C LEU A 111 3.46 6.45 25.89
N ALA A 112 2.84 5.29 26.15
CA ALA A 112 1.72 4.81 25.37
C ALA A 112 0.47 5.72 25.45
N ARG A 113 0.33 6.53 26.51
CA ARG A 113 -0.75 7.52 26.62
C ARG A 113 -0.48 8.81 25.87
N GLN A 114 0.79 9.16 25.66
CA GLN A 114 1.14 10.38 24.93
C GLN A 114 1.13 10.17 23.41
N VAL A 115 1.44 8.96 22.96
CA VAL A 115 1.62 8.66 21.54
C VAL A 115 0.39 7.97 20.98
N ALA A 116 -0.22 8.56 19.95
CA ALA A 116 -1.39 7.96 19.29
C ALA A 116 -1.03 6.60 18.64
N GLY A 117 -1.90 5.60 18.81
CA GLY A 117 -1.67 4.26 18.29
C GLY A 117 -0.64 3.43 19.09
N ALA A 118 -0.13 3.96 20.19
CA ALA A 118 0.73 3.21 21.10
C ALA A 118 -0.09 2.33 22.06
N SER A 119 0.47 1.18 22.44
CA SER A 119 -0.08 0.30 23.46
C SER A 119 1.03 -0.33 24.29
N THR A 120 0.67 -0.91 25.42
CA THR A 120 1.60 -1.59 26.32
C THR A 120 1.28 -3.08 26.44
N THR A 121 2.31 -3.91 26.59
CA THR A 121 2.15 -5.32 26.97
C THR A 121 2.33 -5.51 28.48
N ALA A 122 2.02 -6.72 28.98
CA ALA A 122 2.24 -7.07 30.39
C ALA A 122 3.74 -7.08 30.78
N ASP A 123 4.64 -7.21 29.80
CA ASP A 123 6.10 -7.30 30.01
C ASP A 123 6.80 -5.93 29.94
N ASN A 124 6.08 -4.84 30.18
CA ASN A 124 6.57 -3.45 30.08
C ASN A 124 7.09 -3.07 28.69
N GLN A 125 6.60 -3.72 27.63
CA GLN A 125 6.95 -3.32 26.27
C GLN A 125 5.97 -2.28 25.75
N VAL A 126 6.49 -1.27 25.07
CA VAL A 126 5.68 -0.33 24.30
C VAL A 126 5.67 -0.78 22.86
N GLN A 127 4.46 -0.83 22.29
CA GLN A 127 4.20 -1.14 20.90
C GLN A 127 3.62 0.10 20.23
N LEU A 128 4.30 0.63 19.21
CA LEU A 128 3.78 1.71 18.37
C LEU A 128 3.19 1.10 17.09
N HIS A 129 1.93 1.43 16.80
CA HIS A 129 1.23 0.97 15.60
C HIS A 129 1.14 2.10 14.58
N ILE A 130 1.91 1.99 13.50
CA ILE A 130 1.96 2.98 12.42
C ILE A 130 1.28 2.37 11.19
N TRP A 131 0.11 2.88 10.84
CA TRP A 131 -0.65 2.41 9.68
C TRP A 131 -0.07 2.98 8.38
N GLN A 132 -0.24 2.26 7.27
CA GLN A 132 0.08 2.76 5.94
C GLN A 132 -0.65 4.09 5.72
N PRO A 133 0.07 5.15 5.31
CA PRO A 133 -0.53 6.44 5.04
C PRO A 133 -1.66 6.33 4.01
N ILE A 134 -2.82 6.91 4.33
CA ILE A 134 -4.05 6.76 3.53
C ILE A 134 -3.87 7.18 2.07
N GLY A 135 -2.98 8.15 1.80
CA GLY A 135 -2.67 8.58 0.44
C GLY A 135 -2.10 7.47 -0.45
N LEU A 136 -1.35 6.53 0.10
CA LEU A 136 -0.89 5.34 -0.63
C LEU A 136 -2.00 4.32 -0.81
N ALA A 137 -2.74 4.03 0.28
CA ALA A 137 -3.85 3.09 0.24
C ALA A 137 -4.94 3.52 -0.77
N LEU A 138 -5.17 4.83 -0.92
CA LEU A 138 -6.08 5.39 -1.91
C LEU A 138 -5.49 5.33 -3.33
N ARG A 139 -4.19 5.61 -3.51
CA ARG A 139 -3.56 5.54 -4.84
C ARG A 139 -3.51 4.11 -5.40
N GLU A 140 -3.33 3.12 -4.55
CA GLU A 140 -3.33 1.71 -4.94
C GLU A 140 -4.74 1.20 -5.27
N ARG A 141 -5.78 1.78 -4.67
CA ARG A 141 -7.17 1.32 -4.83
C ARG A 141 -7.99 2.09 -5.85
N TYR A 142 -7.58 3.31 -6.20
CA TYR A 142 -8.38 4.17 -7.07
C TYR A 142 -7.58 4.63 -8.30
N LEU A 143 -8.21 4.50 -9.47
CA LEU A 143 -7.78 5.14 -10.71
C LEU A 143 -7.64 6.65 -10.44
N HIS A 144 -6.43 7.17 -10.59
CA HIS A 144 -6.17 8.60 -10.46
C HIS A 144 -5.43 9.11 -11.68
N ARG A 145 -5.74 10.35 -12.07
CA ARG A 145 -5.07 11.04 -13.17
C ARG A 145 -3.75 11.60 -12.64
N VAL A 146 -2.67 11.34 -13.36
CA VAL A 146 -1.40 12.05 -13.18
C VAL A 146 -1.38 13.18 -14.19
N ALA A 147 -1.23 14.41 -13.72
CA ALA A 147 -1.07 15.56 -14.60
C ALA A 147 0.35 15.53 -15.18
N ASP A 148 0.45 15.41 -16.51
CA ASP A 148 1.70 15.66 -17.23
C ASP A 148 1.75 17.15 -17.61
N PRO A 149 2.65 17.94 -17.00
CA PRO A 149 2.75 19.37 -17.27
C PRO A 149 3.33 19.68 -18.67
N LEU A 150 3.96 18.72 -19.34
CA LEU A 150 4.51 18.91 -20.69
C LEU A 150 3.49 18.57 -21.79
N ALA A 151 2.37 17.93 -21.43
CA ALA A 151 1.29 17.63 -22.35
C ALA A 151 -0.05 17.55 -21.61
N PRO A 152 -0.69 18.69 -21.30
CA PRO A 152 -1.93 18.75 -20.53
C PRO A 152 -3.10 18.01 -21.20
N GLU A 153 -3.11 17.94 -22.54
CA GLU A 153 -4.02 17.11 -23.34
C GLU A 153 -3.86 15.60 -23.11
N TYR A 154 -2.69 15.12 -22.65
CA TYR A 154 -2.47 13.72 -22.25
C TYR A 154 -2.69 13.53 -20.75
N SER A 155 -3.77 14.10 -20.21
CA SER A 155 -4.40 13.55 -19.00
C SER A 155 -4.98 12.14 -19.27
N ALA A 156 -4.14 11.25 -19.82
CA ALA A 156 -4.41 9.87 -20.09
C ALA A 156 -4.37 9.13 -18.76
N MET A 157 -5.37 8.27 -18.54
CA MET A 157 -5.27 7.27 -17.49
C MET A 157 -4.12 6.32 -17.85
N ALA A 158 -2.93 6.56 -17.30
CA ALA A 158 -1.88 5.56 -17.26
C ALA A 158 -2.22 4.61 -16.11
N SER A 159 -3.04 3.60 -16.41
CA SER A 159 -3.16 2.43 -15.56
C SER A 159 -2.30 1.33 -16.16
N ASP A 160 -1.19 1.02 -15.49
CA ASP A 160 -0.74 -0.37 -15.47
C ASP A 160 -1.80 -1.12 -14.65
N LEU A 161 -2.86 -1.54 -15.34
CA LEU A 161 -4.01 -2.18 -14.72
C LEU A 161 -3.63 -3.66 -14.50
N ASP A 162 -2.83 -3.93 -13.47
CA ASP A 162 -2.57 -5.30 -13.01
C ASP A 162 -3.85 -5.87 -12.39
N MET A 163 -4.67 -6.50 -13.23
CA MET A 163 -5.90 -7.16 -12.83
C MET A 163 -5.62 -8.59 -12.36
N ASN A 164 -4.87 -8.70 -11.27
CA ASN A 164 -4.47 -9.94 -10.61
C ASN A 164 -5.68 -10.69 -9.98
N GLY A 165 -6.69 -11.03 -10.79
CA GLY A 165 -7.92 -11.74 -10.41
C GLY A 165 -9.23 -10.94 -10.45
N PHE A 166 -9.26 -9.69 -10.93
CA PHE A 166 -10.49 -8.87 -10.91
C PHE A 166 -11.12 -8.72 -12.30
N ASN A 167 -12.44 -8.91 -12.39
CA ASN A 167 -13.20 -8.86 -13.64
C ASN A 167 -13.42 -7.42 -14.12
N ILE A 168 -13.27 -7.16 -15.43
CA ILE A 168 -13.86 -5.97 -16.06
C ILE A 168 -15.35 -6.26 -16.29
N ARG A 169 -16.24 -5.57 -15.57
CA ARG A 169 -17.70 -5.69 -15.73
C ARG A 169 -18.29 -4.32 -16.07
N ASN A 170 -19.42 -4.31 -16.77
CA ASN A 170 -20.19 -3.09 -17.10
C ASN A 170 -19.43 -2.06 -17.96
N VAL A 171 -18.60 -2.52 -18.89
CA VAL A 171 -18.00 -1.62 -19.89
C VAL A 171 -18.99 -1.44 -21.04
N ALA A 172 -19.52 -0.23 -21.17
CA ALA A 172 -20.42 0.11 -22.28
C ALA A 172 -19.69 0.14 -23.64
N THR A 173 -18.42 0.54 -23.66
CA THR A 173 -17.61 0.57 -24.88
C THR A 173 -16.13 0.38 -24.55
N LEU A 174 -15.48 -0.60 -25.18
CA LEU A 174 -14.04 -0.86 -25.07
C LEU A 174 -13.36 -0.48 -26.38
N HIS A 175 -12.68 0.67 -26.40
CA HIS A 175 -11.84 1.08 -27.53
C HIS A 175 -10.42 0.57 -27.30
N THR A 176 -9.97 -0.40 -28.09
CA THR A 176 -8.59 -0.89 -28.05
C THR A 176 -8.03 -1.09 -29.45
N ARG A 177 -6.71 -0.94 -29.61
CA ARG A 177 -5.99 -1.26 -30.86
C ARG A 177 -5.71 -2.75 -30.99
N TYR A 178 -5.50 -3.44 -29.87
CA TYR A 178 -5.25 -4.87 -29.81
C TYR A 178 -5.90 -5.46 -28.55
N LEU A 179 -6.51 -6.63 -28.69
CA LEU A 179 -6.98 -7.44 -27.58
C LEU A 179 -6.19 -8.75 -27.61
N LEU A 180 -5.39 -8.98 -26.56
CA LEU A 180 -4.66 -10.23 -26.37
C LEU A 180 -5.38 -11.02 -25.29
N GLY A 181 -5.98 -12.15 -25.66
CA GLY A 181 -6.72 -13.01 -24.74
C GLY A 181 -6.61 -14.48 -25.14
N THR A 182 -6.67 -15.37 -24.16
CA THR A 182 -6.68 -16.82 -24.39
C THR A 182 -8.08 -17.34 -24.74
N GLN A 183 -9.12 -16.69 -24.21
CA GLN A 183 -10.52 -17.02 -24.47
C GLN A 183 -11.34 -15.74 -24.50
N ALA A 184 -12.25 -15.63 -25.46
CA ALA A 184 -13.26 -14.57 -25.53
C ALA A 184 -14.61 -15.18 -25.90
N THR A 185 -15.63 -14.91 -25.10
CA THR A 185 -17.03 -15.27 -25.41
C THR A 185 -17.73 -14.00 -25.86
N ILE A 186 -18.14 -13.96 -27.12
CA ILE A 186 -18.77 -12.79 -27.73
C ILE A 186 -20.12 -13.23 -28.31
N GLU A 187 -21.21 -12.59 -27.86
CA GLU A 187 -22.56 -12.89 -28.37
C GLU A 187 -22.77 -12.34 -29.79
N GLN A 188 -22.28 -11.12 -30.04
CA GLN A 188 -22.33 -10.48 -31.34
C GLN A 188 -21.02 -9.73 -31.59
N ALA A 189 -20.38 -10.01 -32.72
CA ALA A 189 -19.19 -9.32 -33.19
C ALA A 189 -19.41 -8.82 -34.61
N GLU A 190 -19.16 -7.54 -34.84
CA GLU A 190 -19.05 -6.97 -36.19
C GLU A 190 -17.57 -6.82 -36.52
N LEU A 191 -17.07 -7.66 -37.42
CA LEU A 191 -15.66 -7.73 -37.77
C LEU A 191 -15.48 -7.37 -39.24
N ALA A 192 -14.67 -6.35 -39.53
CA ALA A 192 -14.30 -6.02 -40.90
C ALA A 192 -13.40 -7.09 -41.54
N ASN A 193 -12.52 -7.71 -40.74
CA ASN A 193 -11.65 -8.79 -41.17
C ASN A 193 -11.49 -9.80 -40.03
N LEU A 194 -11.61 -11.09 -40.33
CA LEU A 194 -11.31 -12.17 -39.41
C LEU A 194 -10.21 -13.06 -40.02
N ARG A 195 -9.11 -13.23 -39.30
CA ARG A 195 -8.06 -14.20 -39.63
C ARG A 195 -7.97 -15.21 -38.50
N SER A 196 -8.31 -16.46 -38.79
CA SER A 196 -8.19 -17.58 -37.86
C SER A 196 -7.38 -18.71 -38.47
N THR A 197 -6.68 -19.46 -37.63
CA THR A 197 -6.00 -20.71 -38.02
C THR A 197 -7.00 -21.86 -38.12
N GLU A 198 -8.00 -21.86 -37.24
CA GLU A 198 -9.04 -22.89 -37.16
C GLU A 198 -10.36 -22.22 -36.77
N VAL A 199 -11.47 -22.68 -37.36
CA VAL A 199 -12.81 -22.23 -37.00
C VAL A 199 -13.66 -23.47 -36.82
N ASP A 200 -14.04 -23.77 -35.58
CA ASP A 200 -15.07 -24.76 -35.27
C ASP A 200 -16.39 -24.02 -35.07
N THR A 201 -17.39 -24.32 -35.90
CA THR A 201 -18.70 -23.68 -35.86
C THR A 201 -19.80 -24.67 -36.12
N THR A 202 -20.88 -24.55 -35.36
CA THR A 202 -22.11 -25.33 -35.57
C THR A 202 -22.87 -24.88 -36.81
N ARG A 203 -22.75 -23.61 -37.19
CA ARG A 203 -23.37 -23.04 -38.39
C ARG A 203 -22.54 -21.88 -38.92
N PHE A 204 -22.13 -22.01 -40.17
CA PHE A 204 -21.56 -20.92 -40.94
C PHE A 204 -22.58 -20.47 -41.99
N SER A 205 -22.90 -19.18 -42.03
CA SER A 205 -23.76 -18.56 -43.04
C SER A 205 -23.05 -17.36 -43.61
N ALA A 206 -23.02 -17.25 -44.93
CA ALA A 206 -22.45 -16.12 -45.64
C ALA A 206 -23.34 -15.81 -46.84
N ASP A 207 -23.63 -14.52 -47.05
CA ASP A 207 -24.37 -14.06 -48.23
C ASP A 207 -23.51 -14.23 -49.49
N GLU A 208 -22.21 -13.95 -49.37
CA GLU A 208 -21.20 -14.15 -50.39
C GLU A 208 -19.99 -14.86 -49.77
N ALA A 209 -19.59 -15.99 -50.35
CA ALA A 209 -18.42 -16.75 -49.91
C ALA A 209 -17.44 -16.93 -51.06
N ILE A 210 -16.21 -16.45 -50.87
CA ILE A 210 -15.10 -16.65 -51.80
C ILE A 210 -14.09 -17.59 -51.16
N ILE A 211 -13.92 -18.79 -51.71
CA ILE A 211 -12.99 -19.80 -51.20
C ILE A 211 -11.90 -20.03 -52.25
N ALA A 212 -10.64 -19.84 -51.86
CA ALA A 212 -9.48 -19.98 -52.76
C ALA A 212 -9.62 -19.17 -54.07
N GLY A 213 -10.26 -18.00 -53.99
CA GLY A 213 -10.51 -17.11 -55.14
C GLY A 213 -11.73 -17.49 -55.99
N TYR A 214 -12.49 -18.52 -55.63
CA TYR A 214 -13.72 -18.90 -56.31
C TYR A 214 -14.94 -18.46 -55.51
N ASP A 215 -15.85 -17.75 -56.18
CA ASP A 215 -17.19 -17.49 -55.66
C ASP A 215 -17.96 -18.81 -55.58
N VAL A 216 -18.30 -19.22 -54.35
CA VAL A 216 -19.04 -20.45 -54.07
C VAL A 216 -20.44 -20.42 -54.69
N GLY A 217 -21.09 -19.26 -54.71
CA GLY A 217 -22.39 -19.08 -55.35
C GLY A 217 -22.33 -19.36 -56.85
N ALA A 218 -21.30 -18.84 -57.53
CA ALA A 218 -21.06 -19.12 -58.95
C ALA A 218 -20.75 -20.60 -59.20
N VAL A 219 -20.01 -21.27 -58.31
CA VAL A 219 -19.75 -22.72 -58.41
C VAL A 219 -21.03 -23.53 -58.28
N ILE A 220 -21.89 -23.21 -57.32
CA ILE A 220 -23.18 -23.90 -57.13
C ILE A 220 -24.07 -23.73 -58.37
N GLN A 221 -24.16 -22.52 -58.93
CA GLN A 221 -24.93 -22.26 -60.15
C GLN A 221 -24.41 -23.07 -61.35
N ARG A 222 -23.09 -23.17 -61.50
CA ARG A 222 -22.48 -23.99 -62.57
C ARG A 222 -22.78 -25.47 -62.38
N LEU A 223 -22.76 -25.96 -61.14
CA LEU A 223 -23.11 -27.34 -60.79
C LEU A 223 -24.58 -27.65 -61.14
N GLN A 224 -25.50 -26.77 -60.78
CA GLN A 224 -26.93 -26.90 -61.12
C GLN A 224 -27.14 -26.90 -62.64
N LEU A 225 -26.43 -26.04 -63.37
CA LEU A 225 -26.49 -26.00 -64.83
C LEU A 225 -25.95 -27.30 -65.46
N LEU A 226 -24.85 -27.83 -64.94
CA LEU A 226 -24.28 -29.10 -65.39
C LEU A 226 -25.25 -30.26 -65.13
N GLU A 227 -25.89 -30.28 -63.96
CA GLU A 227 -26.89 -31.29 -63.61
C GLU A 227 -28.09 -31.24 -64.56
N GLN A 228 -28.62 -30.05 -64.86
CA GLN A 228 -29.71 -29.88 -65.83
C GLN A 228 -29.32 -30.38 -67.23
N LYS A 229 -28.12 -30.03 -67.71
CA LYS A 229 -27.60 -30.49 -69.00
C LYS A 229 -27.40 -32.00 -69.03
N TRP A 230 -26.90 -32.58 -67.94
CA TRP A 230 -26.73 -34.02 -67.80
C TRP A 230 -28.07 -34.76 -67.87
N GLN A 231 -29.09 -34.29 -67.14
CA GLN A 231 -30.44 -34.86 -67.17
C GLN A 231 -31.05 -34.78 -68.58
N ALA A 232 -30.87 -33.66 -69.28
CA ALA A 232 -31.34 -33.50 -70.66
C ALA A 232 -30.64 -34.46 -71.64
N CYS A 233 -29.32 -34.63 -71.51
CA CYS A 233 -28.56 -35.55 -72.37
C CYS A 233 -28.97 -37.02 -72.14
N ARG A 234 -29.19 -37.40 -70.87
CA ARG A 234 -29.72 -38.72 -70.49
C ARG A 234 -31.09 -38.99 -71.12
N ALA A 235 -31.99 -38.00 -71.08
CA ALA A 235 -33.33 -38.12 -71.65
C ALA A 235 -33.31 -38.31 -73.19
N GLN A 236 -32.26 -37.83 -73.86
CA GLN A 236 -32.05 -37.99 -75.30
C GLN A 236 -31.31 -39.29 -75.67
N GLY A 237 -30.94 -40.12 -74.70
CA GLY A 237 -30.20 -41.37 -74.92
C GLY A 237 -28.73 -41.19 -75.33
N GLY A 238 -28.20 -39.96 -75.26
CA GLY A 238 -26.84 -39.63 -75.71
C GLY A 238 -25.75 -39.76 -74.64
N CYS A 239 -26.12 -39.69 -73.36
CA CYS A 239 -25.20 -39.87 -72.23
C CYS A 239 -25.60 -41.12 -71.44
N GLN A 240 -24.71 -42.12 -71.39
CA GLN A 240 -24.77 -43.30 -70.52
C GLN A 240 -23.66 -43.23 -69.47
#